data_AF-A0A5C1PZ73-F1
#
_entry.id   AF-A0A5C1PZ73-F1
#
_cell.length_a   1.000
_cell.length_b   1.000
_cell.length_c   1.000
_cell.angle_alpha   90.00
_cell.angle_beta   90.00
_cell.angle_gamma   90.00
#
_symmetry.space_group_name_H-M   'P 1'
#
loop_
_entity.id
_entity.type
_entity.pdbx_description
1 polymer ?
#
loop_
_entity_poly.entity_id
_entity_poly.type
_entity_poly.pdbx_seq_one_letter_code
_entity_poly.pdbx_strand_id
1 'polypeptide(L)'
;MQARLTRDARHALLRPLENFCFSGAYSGAPVRHAAPSAMIYDVTTSALYADDGTFLHTVHCPMALTPDQLEAIYPDSTDRHCRQCKRRIFDLDRMSDVLAKALFLDDPHACVFSTGRARHIVFLHHREQREGNARGLPVIRTARNLQMMQAASRQGFRPLLRDAAPAPEEGEFKYIVYQHQDTGEIWWSGDRRDFHPLDHPLAADDDPWVLVKDWFFVRADQPFPLAAYLIPKDLPDYTPVFVEDVIEDWRELTWNQGNSRRIHATEAMWTGQFLMLGATEQDDSPPCRVG
;
A
#
# COMPACT_ATOMS: atom_id res chain seq x y z
N MET A 1 17.79 62.27 -11.41
CA MET A 1 16.83 63.33 -11.77
C MET A 1 15.43 62.76 -11.56
N GLN A 2 14.68 63.29 -10.60
CA GLN A 2 13.33 62.87 -10.23
C GLN A 2 12.29 63.37 -11.25
N ALA A 3 11.25 62.58 -11.52
CA ALA A 3 9.87 63.05 -11.78
C ALA A 3 8.96 61.79 -11.83
N ARG A 4 8.19 61.49 -10.78
CA ARG A 4 6.87 62.05 -10.40
C ARG A 4 5.72 61.62 -11.32
N LEU A 5 4.96 60.67 -10.79
CA LEU A 5 3.49 60.58 -10.75
C LEU A 5 2.73 61.80 -11.28
N THR A 6 1.71 61.53 -12.11
CA THR A 6 0.44 62.26 -12.07
C THR A 6 -0.74 61.31 -12.20
N ARG A 7 -1.79 61.71 -11.49
CA ARG A 7 -3.00 61.01 -11.06
C ARG A 7 -4.19 61.49 -11.91
N ASP A 8 -5.29 60.75 -11.78
CA ASP A 8 -6.69 61.18 -11.89
C ASP A 8 -7.34 61.42 -13.26
N ALA A 9 -8.45 60.72 -13.48
CA ALA A 9 -9.83 61.27 -13.47
C ALA A 9 -10.75 60.37 -14.34
N ARG A 10 -11.67 59.58 -13.76
CA ARG A 10 -13.07 59.89 -13.37
C ARG A 10 -14.12 59.70 -14.48
N HIS A 11 -15.16 58.96 -14.10
CA HIS A 11 -16.58 59.03 -14.49
C HIS A 11 -16.96 58.50 -15.89
N ALA A 12 -17.64 57.36 -15.97
CA ALA A 12 -19.06 57.11 -15.70
C ALA A 12 -19.99 57.61 -16.81
N LEU A 13 -20.70 56.69 -17.48
CA LEU A 13 -22.02 56.94 -18.05
C LEU A 13 -22.74 55.59 -18.30
N LEU A 14 -23.78 55.38 -17.50
CA LEU A 14 -24.87 54.42 -17.70
C LEU A 14 -25.70 54.79 -18.93
N ARG A 15 -26.34 53.81 -19.58
CA ARG A 15 -27.71 53.86 -20.15
C ARG A 15 -28.16 52.46 -20.66
N PRO A 16 -29.48 52.21 -20.84
CA PRO A 16 -30.13 50.99 -20.34
C PRO A 16 -30.82 50.12 -21.41
N LEU A 17 -31.17 48.91 -20.96
CA LEU A 17 -32.25 47.98 -21.35
C LEU A 17 -33.14 48.34 -22.56
N GLU A 18 -33.19 47.40 -23.51
CA GLU A 18 -34.38 47.17 -24.33
C GLU A 18 -34.81 45.69 -24.25
N ASN A 19 -36.13 45.55 -24.18
CA ASN A 19 -36.90 44.35 -23.93
C ASN A 19 -36.94 43.42 -25.14
N PHE A 20 -36.86 42.10 -24.90
CA PHE A 20 -37.54 41.13 -25.75
C PHE A 20 -38.22 40.07 -24.88
N CYS A 21 -39.55 40.13 -24.86
CA CYS A 21 -40.40 39.04 -24.40
C CYS A 21 -40.58 38.04 -25.54
N PHE A 22 -40.25 36.77 -25.32
CA PHE A 22 -40.84 35.66 -26.05
C PHE A 22 -41.34 34.63 -25.04
N SER A 23 -42.66 34.45 -25.05
CA SER A 23 -43.36 33.36 -24.39
C SER A 23 -43.10 32.06 -25.17
N GLY A 24 -42.45 31.10 -24.53
CA GLY A 24 -42.31 29.73 -25.02
C GLY A 24 -42.57 28.77 -23.86
N ALA A 25 -43.52 27.85 -24.03
CA ALA A 25 -43.94 26.91 -23.02
C ALA A 25 -42.77 26.03 -22.54
N TYR A 26 -42.49 26.08 -21.22
CA TYR A 26 -41.55 25.17 -20.57
C TYR A 26 -42.21 23.80 -20.41
N SER A 27 -41.96 22.91 -21.37
CA SER A 27 -41.97 21.46 -21.14
C SER A 27 -40.51 20.98 -21.16
N GLY A 28 -39.80 21.25 -20.07
CA GLY A 28 -38.43 20.76 -19.84
C GLY A 28 -38.44 19.79 -18.69
N ALA A 29 -38.10 18.53 -18.97
CA ALA A 29 -37.90 17.48 -17.98
C ALA A 29 -37.01 17.95 -16.81
N PRO A 30 -37.15 17.35 -15.60
CA PRO A 30 -36.27 17.68 -14.49
C PRO A 30 -34.83 17.48 -14.93
N VAL A 31 -34.03 18.56 -14.86
CA VAL A 31 -32.58 18.49 -14.96
C VAL A 31 -32.14 17.53 -13.86
N ARG A 32 -31.85 16.29 -14.25
CA ARG A 32 -31.10 15.38 -13.39
C ARG A 32 -29.78 16.10 -13.15
N HIS A 33 -29.57 16.60 -11.95
CA HIS A 33 -28.24 16.95 -11.49
C HIS A 33 -27.39 15.71 -11.73
N ALA A 34 -26.49 15.78 -12.71
CA ALA A 34 -25.52 14.72 -12.95
C ALA A 34 -24.84 14.47 -11.61
N ALA A 35 -24.80 13.20 -11.19
CA ALA A 35 -23.99 12.81 -10.06
C ALA A 35 -22.57 13.37 -10.27
N PRO A 36 -21.88 13.85 -9.23
CA PRO A 36 -20.52 14.35 -9.41
C PRO A 36 -19.69 13.25 -10.08
N SER A 37 -19.14 13.56 -11.27
CA SER A 37 -18.24 12.68 -12.02
C SER A 37 -17.13 12.21 -11.09
N ALA A 38 -17.20 10.94 -10.72
CA ALA A 38 -16.27 10.32 -9.80
C ALA A 38 -15.78 9.03 -10.44
N MET A 39 -14.46 8.87 -10.48
CA MET A 39 -13.84 7.59 -10.80
C MET A 39 -14.28 6.54 -9.78
N ILE A 40 -14.25 5.28 -10.19
CA ILE A 40 -14.74 4.17 -9.40
C ILE A 40 -13.57 3.22 -9.18
N TYR A 41 -13.19 2.99 -7.92
CA TYR A 41 -12.12 2.05 -7.58
C TYR A 41 -12.72 0.81 -6.90
N ASP A 42 -12.61 -0.34 -7.54
CA ASP A 42 -12.96 -1.63 -6.94
C ASP A 42 -11.76 -2.18 -6.17
N VAL A 43 -11.91 -2.22 -4.84
CA VAL A 43 -10.84 -2.67 -3.95
C VAL A 43 -10.56 -4.17 -4.07
N THR A 44 -11.57 -4.97 -4.45
CA THR A 44 -11.44 -6.43 -4.53
C THR A 44 -10.58 -6.83 -5.73
N THR A 45 -10.83 -6.21 -6.88
CA THR A 45 -10.09 -6.47 -8.12
C THR A 45 -8.91 -5.52 -8.32
N SER A 46 -8.77 -4.52 -7.44
CA SER A 46 -7.82 -3.42 -7.57
C SER A 46 -7.97 -2.65 -8.88
N ALA A 47 -9.16 -2.66 -9.49
CA ALA A 47 -9.43 -2.02 -10.77
C ALA A 47 -9.99 -0.61 -10.57
N LEU A 48 -9.45 0.34 -11.33
CA LEU A 48 -9.91 1.72 -11.41
C LEU A 48 -10.68 1.91 -12.72
N TYR A 49 -11.85 2.53 -12.62
CA TYR A 49 -12.76 2.83 -13.72
C TYR A 49 -13.08 4.32 -13.76
N ALA A 50 -13.44 4.82 -14.92
CA ALA A 50 -14.01 6.15 -15.12
C ALA A 50 -15.46 6.22 -14.58
N ASP A 51 -16.05 7.41 -14.58
CA ASP A 51 -17.42 7.62 -14.12
C ASP A 51 -18.47 6.93 -15.01
N ASP A 52 -18.15 6.75 -16.30
CA ASP A 52 -18.93 5.99 -17.29
C ASP A 52 -18.76 4.46 -17.18
N GLY A 53 -17.93 3.98 -16.25
CA GLY A 53 -17.63 2.56 -16.05
C GLY A 53 -16.53 2.00 -16.97
N THR A 54 -15.90 2.83 -17.80
CA THR A 54 -14.76 2.41 -18.63
C THR A 54 -13.57 2.03 -17.74
N PHE A 55 -12.99 0.86 -17.96
CA PHE A 55 -11.77 0.44 -17.29
C PHE A 55 -10.61 1.38 -17.62
N LEU A 56 -9.93 1.90 -16.59
CA LEU A 56 -8.77 2.77 -16.73
C LEU A 56 -7.48 2.00 -16.47
N HIS A 57 -7.37 1.34 -15.31
CA HIS A 57 -6.11 0.74 -14.88
C HIS A 57 -6.30 -0.24 -13.72
N THR A 58 -5.38 -1.20 -13.56
CA THR A 58 -5.30 -2.04 -12.35
C THR A 58 -4.25 -1.46 -11.41
N VAL A 59 -4.68 -0.88 -10.28
CA VAL A 59 -3.79 -0.25 -9.30
C VAL A 59 -3.11 -1.32 -8.48
N HIS A 60 -1.86 -1.62 -8.81
CA HIS A 60 -1.05 -2.57 -8.08
C HIS A 60 0.27 -1.96 -7.64
N CYS A 61 0.50 -1.89 -6.33
CA CYS A 61 1.82 -1.64 -5.78
C CYS A 61 2.40 -2.97 -5.31
N PRO A 62 3.46 -3.51 -5.94
CA PRO A 62 4.08 -4.76 -5.49
C PRO A 62 4.69 -4.64 -4.09
N MET A 63 4.87 -3.40 -3.62
CA MET A 63 5.45 -3.04 -2.32
C MET A 63 4.38 -2.63 -1.29
N ALA A 64 3.10 -2.53 -1.67
CA ALA A 64 1.99 -2.12 -0.79
C ALA A 64 2.26 -0.86 0.07
N LEU A 65 2.96 0.13 -0.50
CA LEU A 65 3.36 1.36 0.22
C LEU A 65 2.14 2.27 0.48
N THR A 66 2.11 2.89 1.65
CA THR A 66 1.13 3.95 1.98
C THR A 66 1.64 5.32 1.58
N PRO A 67 0.75 6.32 1.36
CA PRO A 67 1.16 7.67 0.94
C PRO A 67 2.17 8.35 1.86
N ASP A 68 2.11 8.09 3.16
CA ASP A 68 3.05 8.63 4.17
C ASP A 68 4.48 8.08 4.02
N GLN A 69 4.66 6.97 3.31
CA GLN A 69 5.96 6.35 3.03
C GLN A 69 6.59 6.87 1.73
N LEU A 70 5.92 7.75 1.01
CA LEU A 70 6.36 8.29 -0.27
C LEU A 70 6.93 9.70 -0.10
N GLU A 71 7.90 10.07 -0.94
CA GLU A 71 8.58 11.36 -0.81
C GLU A 71 7.87 12.45 -1.58
N ALA A 72 7.79 13.67 -1.04
CA ALA A 72 7.37 14.81 -1.84
C ALA A 72 8.42 15.10 -2.93
N ILE A 73 7.98 15.21 -4.19
CA ILE A 73 8.89 15.54 -5.31
C ILE A 73 9.27 17.01 -5.26
N TYR A 74 8.28 17.87 -5.03
CA TYR A 74 8.41 19.32 -4.91
C TYR A 74 7.51 19.82 -3.78
N PRO A 75 7.83 20.96 -3.14
CA PRO A 75 6.99 21.54 -2.09
C PRO A 75 5.53 21.77 -2.50
N ASP A 76 5.30 22.12 -3.77
CA ASP A 76 3.98 22.46 -4.31
C ASP A 76 3.30 21.29 -5.04
N SER A 77 3.98 20.15 -5.19
CA SER A 77 3.46 18.98 -5.89
C SER A 77 2.78 18.03 -4.90
N THR A 78 1.57 17.59 -5.22
CA THR A 78 0.91 16.52 -4.46
C THR A 78 1.37 15.13 -4.88
N ASP A 79 1.99 15.01 -6.06
CA ASP A 79 2.64 13.77 -6.47
C ASP A 79 3.79 13.39 -5.53
N ARG A 80 4.10 12.10 -5.56
CA ARG A 80 5.12 11.53 -4.70
C ARG A 80 6.15 10.76 -5.51
N HIS A 81 7.34 10.62 -4.94
CA HIS A 81 8.37 9.74 -5.46
C HIS A 81 8.46 8.49 -4.59
N CYS A 82 8.42 7.33 -5.24
CA CYS A 82 8.74 6.08 -4.59
C CYS A 82 10.23 5.81 -4.70
N ARG A 83 10.97 5.91 -3.59
CA ARG A 83 12.39 5.51 -3.55
C ARG A 83 12.62 4.07 -3.98
N GLN A 84 11.59 3.23 -3.84
CA GLN A 84 11.71 1.80 -4.01
C GLN A 84 11.67 1.37 -5.47
N CYS A 85 10.58 1.66 -6.17
CA CYS A 85 10.51 1.40 -7.61
C CYS A 85 11.15 2.51 -8.45
N LYS A 86 11.64 3.58 -7.80
CA LYS A 86 12.21 4.80 -8.43
C LYS A 86 11.26 5.47 -9.43
N ARG A 87 9.96 5.25 -9.27
CA ARG A 87 8.92 5.84 -10.11
C ARG A 87 8.25 7.01 -9.40
N ARG A 88 7.76 7.94 -10.21
CA ARG A 88 6.76 8.92 -9.79
C ARG A 88 5.45 8.19 -9.52
N ILE A 89 4.80 8.55 -8.43
CA ILE A 89 3.46 8.11 -8.07
C ILE A 89 2.55 9.33 -8.13
N PHE A 90 1.57 9.30 -9.01
CA PHE A 90 0.64 10.38 -9.25
C PHE A 90 -0.47 10.37 -8.21
N ASP A 91 -0.80 11.55 -7.68
CA ASP A 91 -1.90 11.73 -6.74
C ASP A 91 -3.24 11.81 -7.47
N LEU A 92 -4.15 10.88 -7.18
CA LEU A 92 -5.49 10.86 -7.76
C LEU A 92 -6.50 11.73 -7.02
N ASP A 93 -6.20 12.25 -5.82
CA ASP A 93 -7.19 12.95 -4.98
C ASP A 93 -7.80 14.18 -5.67
N ARG A 94 -7.03 14.79 -6.59
CA ARG A 94 -7.42 15.98 -7.36
C ARG A 94 -7.51 15.72 -8.87
N MET A 95 -7.37 14.45 -9.30
CA MET A 95 -7.37 14.08 -10.71
C MET A 95 -8.79 13.74 -11.17
N SER A 96 -9.20 14.23 -12.34
CA SER A 96 -10.43 13.76 -12.99
C SER A 96 -10.17 12.46 -13.75
N ASP A 97 -11.24 11.73 -14.05
CA ASP A 97 -11.23 10.56 -14.92
C ASP A 97 -10.61 10.83 -16.31
N VAL A 98 -10.87 12.00 -16.91
CA VAL A 98 -10.26 12.41 -18.19
C VAL A 98 -8.74 12.52 -18.09
N LEU A 99 -8.22 13.09 -16.99
CA LEU A 99 -6.78 13.22 -16.77
C LEU A 99 -6.14 11.87 -16.44
N ALA A 100 -6.81 11.04 -15.63
CA ALA A 100 -6.35 9.69 -15.32
C ALA A 100 -6.30 8.83 -16.61
N LYS A 101 -7.31 8.93 -17.47
CA LYS A 101 -7.33 8.24 -18.76
C LYS A 101 -6.18 8.68 -19.66
N ALA A 102 -5.91 9.99 -19.75
CA ALA A 102 -4.77 10.50 -20.51
C ALA A 102 -3.43 10.00 -19.94
N LEU A 103 -3.29 9.97 -18.60
CA LEU A 103 -2.11 9.43 -17.92
C LEU A 103 -1.85 7.96 -18.29
N PHE A 104 -2.87 7.09 -18.19
CA PHE A 104 -2.70 5.66 -18.48
C PHE A 104 -2.58 5.33 -19.97
N LEU A 105 -3.03 6.23 -20.85
CA LEU A 105 -2.77 6.13 -22.29
C LEU A 105 -1.31 6.46 -22.64
N ASP A 106 -0.71 7.42 -21.94
CA ASP A 106 0.69 7.82 -22.11
C ASP A 106 1.65 6.82 -21.44
N ASP A 107 1.36 6.45 -20.19
CA ASP A 107 2.11 5.45 -19.42
C ASP A 107 1.16 4.39 -18.83
N PRO A 108 0.97 3.25 -19.52
CA PRO A 108 0.16 2.12 -19.03
C PRO A 108 0.65 1.51 -17.73
N HIS A 109 1.84 1.87 -17.24
CA HIS A 109 2.42 1.39 -15.98
C HIS A 109 2.59 2.50 -14.94
N ALA A 110 1.92 3.64 -15.14
CA ALA A 110 1.92 4.76 -14.22
C ALA A 110 1.47 4.31 -12.81
N CYS A 111 2.26 4.63 -11.80
CA CYS A 111 1.90 4.37 -10.42
C CYS A 111 0.99 5.47 -9.89
N VAL A 112 -0.07 5.11 -9.18
CA VAL A 112 -1.04 6.06 -8.63
C VAL A 112 -1.31 5.78 -7.16
N PHE A 113 -1.68 6.82 -6.41
CA PHE A 113 -2.19 6.68 -5.04
C PHE A 113 -3.37 7.62 -4.82
N SER A 114 -4.12 7.36 -3.76
CA SER A 114 -5.16 8.25 -3.25
C SER A 114 -5.16 8.23 -1.72
N THR A 115 -5.67 9.29 -1.11
CA THR A 115 -5.92 9.39 0.33
C THR A 115 -7.42 9.47 0.62
N GLY A 116 -7.79 9.37 1.90
CA GLY A 116 -9.18 9.56 2.33
C GLY A 116 -9.76 10.97 2.07
N ARG A 117 -8.99 11.88 1.45
CA ARG A 117 -9.44 13.22 1.04
C ARG A 117 -9.98 13.26 -0.39
N ALA A 118 -9.80 12.21 -1.19
CA ALA A 118 -10.33 12.14 -2.54
C ALA A 118 -11.85 12.37 -2.54
N ARG A 119 -12.28 13.38 -3.30
CA ARG A 119 -13.71 13.70 -3.49
C ARG A 119 -14.27 13.19 -4.82
N HIS A 120 -13.39 12.70 -5.68
CA HIS A 120 -13.69 12.29 -7.06
C HIS A 120 -13.42 10.80 -7.28
N ILE A 121 -13.36 10.02 -6.20
CA ILE A 121 -13.17 8.56 -6.24
C ILE A 121 -14.20 7.90 -5.32
N VAL A 122 -14.99 7.01 -5.89
CA VAL A 122 -15.90 6.12 -5.18
C VAL A 122 -15.20 4.77 -5.00
N PHE A 123 -15.02 4.34 -3.76
CA PHE A 123 -14.45 3.03 -3.46
C PHE A 123 -15.58 1.99 -3.44
N LEU A 124 -15.64 1.14 -4.47
CA LEU A 124 -16.50 -0.04 -4.48
C LEU A 124 -15.88 -1.10 -3.58
N HIS A 125 -16.72 -1.62 -2.67
CA HIS A 125 -16.30 -2.43 -1.54
C HIS A 125 -15.40 -1.61 -0.61
N HIS A 126 -15.98 -1.04 0.44
CA HIS A 126 -15.17 -0.51 1.52
C HIS A 126 -14.33 -1.68 2.07
N ARG A 127 -13.03 -1.71 1.79
CA ARG A 127 -12.10 -2.32 2.73
C ARG A 127 -12.09 -1.38 3.93
N GLU A 128 -13.04 -1.58 4.82
CA GLU A 128 -12.74 -1.30 6.20
C GLU A 128 -11.59 -2.25 6.53
N GLN A 129 -10.35 -1.80 6.39
CA GLN A 129 -9.16 -2.52 6.84
C GLN A 129 -9.23 -2.82 8.38
N ARG A 130 -10.29 -2.32 9.04
CA ARG A 130 -10.69 -2.53 10.44
C ARG A 130 -11.77 -3.61 10.64
N GLU A 131 -12.44 -4.11 9.61
CA GLU A 131 -13.34 -5.28 9.71
C GLU A 131 -12.48 -6.52 10.02
N GLY A 132 -12.17 -6.71 11.30
CA GLY A 132 -11.32 -7.78 11.81
C GLY A 132 -10.56 -7.42 13.09
N ASN A 133 -10.24 -6.14 13.30
CA ASN A 133 -9.60 -5.65 14.53
C ASN A 133 -10.62 -5.00 15.47
N ALA A 134 -11.71 -5.72 15.78
CA ALA A 134 -12.77 -5.21 16.64
C ALA A 134 -12.27 -4.82 18.05
N ARG A 135 -11.17 -5.45 18.49
CA ARG A 135 -10.56 -5.23 19.81
C ARG A 135 -9.58 -4.05 19.84
N GLY A 136 -9.30 -3.40 18.71
CA GLY A 136 -8.37 -2.26 18.65
C GLY A 136 -6.93 -2.61 19.03
N LEU A 137 -6.50 -3.84 18.73
CA LEU A 137 -5.15 -4.34 19.02
C LEU A 137 -4.07 -3.57 18.22
N PRO A 138 -2.82 -3.52 18.74
CA PRO A 138 -1.68 -3.04 17.97
C PRO A 138 -1.56 -3.76 16.63
N VAL A 139 -1.35 -2.99 15.56
CA VAL A 139 -1.33 -3.53 14.19
C VAL A 139 0.10 -3.87 13.78
N ILE A 140 0.31 -5.11 13.36
CA ILE A 140 1.55 -5.58 12.72
C ILE A 140 1.36 -5.50 11.21
N ARG A 141 2.26 -4.75 10.58
CA ARG A 141 2.31 -4.54 9.14
C ARG A 141 3.27 -5.50 8.45
N THR A 142 3.15 -5.61 7.14
CA THR A 142 3.97 -6.52 6.32
C THR A 142 4.81 -5.74 5.30
N ALA A 143 6.09 -6.10 5.19
CA ALA A 143 7.00 -5.63 4.15
C ALA A 143 7.29 -6.78 3.16
N ARG A 144 7.17 -6.55 1.86
CA ARG A 144 7.29 -7.60 0.82
C ARG A 144 8.50 -7.42 -0.11
N ASN A 145 9.54 -6.73 0.36
CA ASN A 145 10.82 -6.58 -0.35
C ASN A 145 11.93 -6.14 0.60
N LEU A 146 13.17 -6.34 0.17
CA LEU A 146 14.37 -6.11 0.99
C LEU A 146 14.55 -4.66 1.41
N GLN A 147 14.27 -3.70 0.55
CA GLN A 147 14.48 -2.30 0.87
C GLN A 147 13.45 -1.78 1.89
N MET A 148 12.20 -2.25 1.85
CA MET A 148 11.20 -1.95 2.87
C MET A 148 11.57 -2.58 4.21
N MET A 149 12.03 -3.83 4.20
CA MET A 149 12.53 -4.48 5.41
C MET A 149 13.69 -3.68 6.01
N GLN A 150 14.63 -3.22 5.18
CA GLN A 150 15.78 -2.41 5.63
C GLN A 150 15.35 -1.03 6.13
N ALA A 151 14.42 -0.38 5.44
CA ALA A 151 13.85 0.90 5.87
C ALA A 151 13.12 0.77 7.22
N ALA A 152 12.36 -0.31 7.42
CA ALA A 152 11.69 -0.61 8.67
C ALA A 152 12.70 -0.85 9.80
N SER A 153 13.79 -1.60 9.56
CA SER A 153 14.89 -1.76 10.53
C SER A 153 15.44 -0.41 10.99
N ARG A 154 15.68 0.52 10.05
CA ARG A 154 16.18 1.88 10.33
C ARG A 154 15.17 2.74 11.10
N GLN A 155 13.88 2.46 10.96
CA GLN A 155 12.79 3.14 11.68
C GLN A 155 12.52 2.54 13.06
N GLY A 156 13.30 1.55 13.50
CA GLY A 156 13.12 0.94 14.81
C GLY A 156 12.11 -0.20 14.84
N PHE A 157 11.77 -0.78 13.69
CA PHE A 157 11.09 -2.07 13.64
C PHE A 157 12.11 -3.21 13.61
N ARG A 158 11.70 -4.38 14.07
CA ARG A 158 12.38 -5.66 13.89
C ARG A 158 11.63 -6.45 12.81
N PRO A 159 12.16 -6.57 11.58
CA PRO A 159 11.57 -7.41 10.55
C PRO A 159 11.65 -8.88 10.96
N LEU A 160 10.52 -9.59 10.97
CA LEU A 160 10.45 -11.04 11.15
C LEU A 160 10.24 -11.70 9.78
N LEU A 161 11.32 -12.19 9.17
CA LEU A 161 11.30 -12.69 7.78
C LEU A 161 10.56 -14.02 7.66
N ARG A 162 9.86 -14.17 6.52
CA ARG A 162 9.06 -15.33 6.11
C ARG A 162 9.15 -15.53 4.61
N ASP A 163 9.11 -16.78 4.18
CA ASP A 163 8.90 -17.09 2.77
C ASP A 163 7.46 -16.72 2.39
N ALA A 164 7.33 -15.87 1.38
CA ALA A 164 6.04 -15.38 0.89
C ALA A 164 5.57 -16.08 -0.38
N ALA A 165 6.53 -16.58 -1.18
CA ALA A 165 6.28 -17.33 -2.39
C ALA A 165 7.50 -18.22 -2.71
N PRO A 166 7.33 -19.31 -3.48
CA PRO A 166 8.46 -20.03 -4.05
C PRO A 166 9.35 -19.07 -4.85
N ALA A 167 10.67 -19.22 -4.73
CA ALA A 167 11.58 -18.48 -5.58
C ALA A 167 11.51 -19.02 -7.02
N PRO A 168 11.47 -18.14 -8.04
CA PRO A 168 11.64 -18.54 -9.44
C PRO A 168 12.92 -19.37 -9.65
N GLU A 169 12.88 -20.30 -10.61
CA GLU A 169 14.07 -21.06 -11.04
C GLU A 169 15.08 -20.16 -11.79
N GLU A 170 14.60 -19.07 -12.40
CA GLU A 170 15.37 -18.08 -13.15
C GLU A 170 14.81 -16.67 -12.95
N GLY A 171 15.62 -15.63 -13.15
CA GLY A 171 15.14 -14.23 -13.07
C GLY A 171 16.19 -13.18 -13.42
N GLU A 172 15.74 -11.92 -13.56
CA GLU A 172 16.63 -10.81 -13.94
C GLU A 172 17.59 -10.42 -12.81
N PHE A 173 17.20 -10.72 -11.57
CA PHE A 173 17.98 -10.42 -10.38
C PHE A 173 18.15 -11.67 -9.54
N LYS A 174 19.22 -11.70 -8.76
CA LYS A 174 19.44 -12.70 -7.71
C LYS A 174 19.83 -12.00 -6.43
N TYR A 175 19.50 -12.58 -5.29
CA TYR A 175 19.87 -12.05 -3.99
C TYR A 175 20.29 -13.15 -3.03
N ILE A 176 21.14 -12.80 -2.09
CA ILE A 176 21.40 -13.54 -0.85
C ILE A 176 21.03 -12.62 0.31
N VAL A 177 20.46 -13.18 1.39
CA VAL A 177 19.90 -12.40 2.50
C VAL A 177 20.34 -12.97 3.84
N TYR A 178 20.85 -12.08 4.68
CA TYR A 178 21.27 -12.33 6.05
C TYR A 178 20.48 -11.44 7.00
N GLN A 179 20.32 -11.91 8.23
CA GLN A 179 19.68 -11.16 9.30
C GLN A 179 20.53 -11.22 10.58
N HIS A 180 20.68 -10.09 11.24
CA HIS A 180 21.30 -9.99 12.54
C HIS A 180 20.31 -10.47 13.61
N GLN A 181 20.68 -11.47 14.42
CA GLN A 181 19.77 -12.12 15.39
C GLN A 181 19.21 -11.15 16.43
N ASP A 182 20.05 -10.29 17.00
CA ASP A 182 19.64 -9.36 18.05
C ASP A 182 18.84 -8.16 17.54
N THR A 183 19.35 -7.47 16.51
CA THR A 183 18.76 -6.21 16.03
C THR A 183 17.64 -6.41 15.02
N GLY A 184 17.59 -7.58 14.38
CA GLY A 184 16.76 -7.85 13.21
C GLY A 184 17.17 -7.08 11.96
N GLU A 185 18.31 -6.37 11.98
CA GLU A 185 18.85 -5.71 10.80
C GLU A 185 19.07 -6.73 9.69
N ILE A 186 18.81 -6.32 8.45
CA ILE A 186 18.99 -7.17 7.29
C ILE A 186 20.15 -6.67 6.44
N TRP A 187 20.92 -7.63 5.93
CA TRP A 187 21.96 -7.41 4.94
C TRP A 187 21.65 -8.28 3.72
N TRP A 188 21.87 -7.74 2.53
CA TRP A 188 21.65 -8.50 1.31
C TRP A 188 22.58 -8.00 0.21
N SER A 189 22.89 -8.90 -0.73
CA SER A 189 23.62 -8.53 -1.95
C SER A 189 23.07 -9.29 -3.16
N GLY A 190 23.19 -8.66 -4.34
CA GLY A 190 22.97 -9.33 -5.62
C GLY A 190 24.27 -9.70 -6.35
N ASP A 191 25.41 -9.31 -5.81
CA ASP A 191 26.73 -9.56 -6.38
C ASP A 191 27.45 -10.68 -5.58
N ARG A 192 27.85 -11.75 -6.28
CA ARG A 192 28.59 -12.86 -5.66
C ARG A 192 30.00 -12.47 -5.19
N ARG A 193 30.46 -11.28 -5.58
CA ARG A 193 31.79 -10.77 -5.24
C ARG A 193 31.76 -9.89 -3.99
N ASP A 194 30.58 -9.52 -3.49
CA ASP A 194 30.48 -8.76 -2.25
C ASP A 194 30.90 -9.63 -1.07
N PHE A 195 31.57 -9.01 -0.10
CA PHE A 195 31.91 -9.66 1.15
C PHE A 195 30.65 -9.84 1.99
N HIS A 196 30.21 -11.09 2.13
CA HIS A 196 29.12 -11.45 3.02
C HIS A 196 29.54 -11.22 4.48
N PRO A 197 28.62 -10.85 5.39
CA PRO A 197 28.93 -10.67 6.80
C PRO A 197 29.67 -11.88 7.40
N LEU A 198 29.23 -13.09 7.04
CA LEU A 198 29.85 -14.35 7.45
C LEU A 198 31.21 -14.67 6.79
N ASP A 199 31.51 -14.08 5.63
CA ASP A 199 32.77 -14.31 4.91
C ASP A 199 33.86 -13.31 5.29
N HIS A 200 33.57 -12.42 6.25
CA HIS A 200 34.54 -11.42 6.68
C HIS A 200 35.72 -12.14 7.39
N PRO A 201 37.00 -11.85 7.06
CA PRO A 201 38.16 -12.50 7.69
C PRO A 201 38.29 -12.25 9.21
N LEU A 202 37.47 -11.35 9.75
CA LEU A 202 37.34 -11.02 11.17
C LEU A 202 35.98 -11.44 11.75
N ALA A 203 35.14 -12.14 10.99
CA ALA A 203 33.93 -12.75 11.52
C ALA A 203 34.36 -13.71 12.64
N ALA A 204 33.97 -13.39 13.86
CA ALA A 204 34.16 -14.29 14.98
C ALA A 204 33.24 -15.50 14.79
N ASP A 205 33.57 -16.63 15.42
CA ASP A 205 32.68 -17.81 15.45
C ASP A 205 31.28 -17.45 16.03
N ASP A 206 31.20 -16.35 16.79
CA ASP A 206 29.98 -15.79 17.39
C ASP A 206 29.37 -14.61 16.59
N ASP A 207 29.57 -14.56 15.27
CA ASP A 207 28.95 -13.51 14.45
C ASP A 207 27.40 -13.58 14.57
N PRO A 208 26.71 -12.50 15.00
CA PRO A 208 25.26 -12.49 15.18
C PRO A 208 24.48 -12.51 13.85
N TRP A 209 25.15 -12.42 12.70
CA TRP A 209 24.51 -12.55 11.39
C TRP A 209 24.18 -14.01 11.07
N VAL A 210 22.97 -14.28 10.61
CA VAL A 210 22.54 -15.60 10.11
C VAL A 210 22.08 -15.53 8.68
N LEU A 211 22.42 -16.55 7.90
CA LEU A 211 21.89 -16.72 6.55
C LEU A 211 20.40 -17.05 6.64
N VAL A 212 19.55 -16.17 6.10
CA VAL A 212 18.10 -16.36 6.05
C VAL A 212 17.69 -17.08 4.77
N LYS A 213 18.26 -16.63 3.63
CA LYS A 213 18.00 -17.24 2.33
C LYS A 213 19.25 -17.15 1.46
N ASP A 214 19.72 -18.31 1.01
CA ASP A 214 20.81 -18.43 0.05
C ASP A 214 20.39 -17.91 -1.33
N TRP A 215 21.34 -17.73 -2.25
CA TRP A 215 21.15 -17.23 -3.60
C TRP A 215 19.85 -17.70 -4.26
N PHE A 216 18.91 -16.77 -4.42
CA PHE A 216 17.62 -17.00 -5.06
C PHE A 216 17.36 -15.99 -6.17
N PHE A 217 16.66 -16.40 -7.23
CA PHE A 217 16.27 -15.50 -8.31
C PHE A 217 15.00 -14.74 -7.96
N VAL A 218 14.84 -13.60 -8.60
CA VAL A 218 13.66 -12.73 -8.51
C VAL A 218 13.29 -12.29 -9.90
N ARG A 219 11.98 -12.29 -10.16
CA ARG A 219 11.42 -11.75 -11.39
C ARG A 219 10.51 -10.57 -11.14
N ALA A 220 10.49 -9.61 -12.06
CA ALA A 220 9.63 -8.44 -11.96
C ALA A 220 8.13 -8.77 -12.11
N ASP A 221 7.80 -9.89 -12.77
CA ASP A 221 6.44 -10.36 -13.03
C ASP A 221 5.91 -11.34 -11.97
N GLN A 222 6.70 -11.68 -10.96
CA GLN A 222 6.31 -12.61 -9.88
C GLN A 222 6.40 -11.94 -8.51
N PRO A 223 5.61 -12.42 -7.51
CA PRO A 223 5.74 -11.95 -6.14
C PRO A 223 7.16 -12.13 -5.61
N PHE A 224 7.64 -11.18 -4.83
CA PHE A 224 8.95 -11.31 -4.20
C PHE A 224 8.95 -12.50 -3.23
N PRO A 225 9.96 -13.40 -3.27
CA PRO A 225 9.93 -14.66 -2.50
C PRO A 225 9.97 -14.50 -0.98
N LEU A 226 10.35 -13.32 -0.47
CA LEU A 226 10.44 -13.03 0.96
C LEU A 226 9.47 -11.90 1.37
N ALA A 227 8.91 -12.02 2.56
CA ALA A 227 8.23 -10.93 3.24
C ALA A 227 8.64 -10.89 4.72
N ALA A 228 8.29 -9.83 5.42
CA ALA A 228 8.57 -9.72 6.84
C ALA A 228 7.42 -9.02 7.58
N TYR A 229 7.09 -9.54 8.75
CA TYR A 229 6.25 -8.82 9.71
C TYR A 229 7.08 -7.74 10.39
N LEU A 230 6.54 -6.53 10.48
CA LEU A 230 7.23 -5.37 11.06
C LEU A 230 6.87 -5.25 12.54
N ILE A 231 7.70 -5.84 13.41
CA ILE A 231 7.48 -5.84 14.84
C ILE A 231 8.05 -4.56 15.46
N PRO A 232 7.28 -3.73 16.18
CA PRO A 232 7.86 -2.62 16.93
C PRO A 232 8.89 -3.14 17.94
N LYS A 233 10.09 -2.53 18.02
CA LYS A 233 11.15 -3.00 18.93
C LYS A 233 10.74 -3.07 20.39
N ASP A 234 9.86 -2.16 20.80
CA ASP A 234 9.40 -2.04 22.19
C ASP A 234 8.09 -2.80 22.45
N LEU A 235 7.66 -3.68 21.53
CA LEU A 235 6.46 -4.48 21.71
C LEU A 235 6.70 -5.56 22.79
N PRO A 236 5.99 -5.53 23.93
CA PRO A 236 6.21 -6.50 25.01
C PRO A 236 5.89 -7.92 24.58
N ASP A 237 6.60 -8.89 25.15
CA ASP A 237 6.31 -10.30 24.95
C ASP A 237 4.87 -10.63 25.41
N TYR A 238 4.25 -11.61 24.75
CA TYR A 238 2.87 -12.03 24.96
C TYR A 238 1.84 -10.91 24.75
N THR A 239 2.11 -10.01 23.80
CA THR A 239 1.16 -8.96 23.41
C THR A 239 0.21 -9.47 22.33
N PRO A 240 -1.13 -9.37 22.51
CA PRO A 240 -2.09 -9.63 21.46
C PRO A 240 -1.99 -8.52 20.40
N VAL A 241 -1.94 -8.91 19.14
CA VAL A 241 -1.77 -8.01 18.00
C VAL A 241 -2.73 -8.39 16.88
N PHE A 242 -2.92 -7.46 15.94
CA PHE A 242 -3.65 -7.72 14.71
C PHE A 242 -2.68 -7.70 13.53
N VAL A 243 -2.64 -8.78 12.76
CA VAL A 243 -1.84 -8.90 11.54
C VAL A 243 -2.72 -8.54 10.35
N GLU A 244 -2.42 -7.41 9.69
CA GLU A 244 -3.26 -6.86 8.63
C GLU A 244 -3.09 -7.56 7.26
N ASP A 245 -1.95 -8.21 7.06
CA ASP A 245 -1.57 -8.91 5.84
C ASP A 245 -0.76 -10.16 6.20
N VAL A 246 -1.43 -11.30 6.31
CA VAL A 246 -0.80 -12.60 6.61
C VAL A 246 0.05 -13.04 5.42
N ILE A 247 1.34 -13.24 5.66
CA ILE A 247 2.32 -13.62 4.64
C ILE A 247 2.04 -15.04 4.15
N GLU A 248 1.90 -15.97 5.08
CA GLU A 248 1.78 -17.39 4.83
C GLU A 248 0.40 -17.76 4.23
N ASP A 249 0.35 -18.79 3.38
CA ASP A 249 -0.90 -19.31 2.80
C ASP A 249 -1.63 -20.24 3.79
N TRP A 250 -2.15 -19.68 4.89
CA TRP A 250 -2.97 -20.43 5.86
C TRP A 250 -4.40 -20.59 5.34
N ARG A 251 -4.94 -21.81 5.46
CA ARG A 251 -6.30 -22.16 5.04
C ARG A 251 -7.30 -21.83 6.15
N GLU A 252 -8.27 -20.98 5.85
CA GLU A 252 -9.32 -20.50 6.76
C GLU A 252 -10.45 -21.53 6.93
N LEU A 253 -10.89 -22.18 5.85
CA LEU A 253 -11.98 -23.17 5.84
C LEU A 253 -11.73 -24.21 4.75
N THR A 254 -12.13 -25.47 4.98
CA THR A 254 -12.21 -26.50 3.93
C THR A 254 -13.68 -26.85 3.72
N TRP A 255 -14.20 -26.59 2.53
CA TRP A 255 -15.56 -26.98 2.18
C TRP A 255 -15.58 -28.46 1.75
N ASN A 256 -16.70 -29.14 1.96
CA ASN A 256 -16.91 -30.55 1.60
C ASN A 256 -16.82 -30.84 0.08
N GLN A 257 -16.57 -29.83 -0.75
CA GLN A 257 -16.31 -29.95 -2.19
C GLN A 257 -14.90 -29.46 -2.61
N GLY A 258 -13.97 -29.29 -1.65
CA GLY A 258 -12.56 -29.02 -1.93
C GLY A 258 -12.15 -27.55 -2.05
N ASN A 259 -13.08 -26.60 -1.88
CA ASN A 259 -12.75 -25.18 -1.84
C ASN A 259 -12.07 -24.82 -0.52
N SER A 260 -11.09 -23.91 -0.57
CA SER A 260 -10.50 -23.29 0.62
C SER A 260 -10.30 -21.79 0.44
N ARG A 261 -10.36 -21.05 1.54
CA ARG A 261 -10.12 -19.59 1.57
C ARG A 261 -8.82 -19.32 2.30
N ARG A 262 -8.04 -18.34 1.82
CA ARG A 262 -6.82 -17.88 2.47
C ARG A 262 -7.15 -16.88 3.57
N ILE A 263 -6.51 -17.02 4.73
CA ILE A 263 -6.55 -15.99 5.78
C ILE A 263 -5.71 -14.81 5.29
N HIS A 264 -6.35 -13.64 5.14
CA HIS A 264 -5.66 -12.41 4.70
C HIS A 264 -5.25 -11.52 5.87
N ALA A 265 -6.03 -11.51 6.96
CA ALA A 265 -5.76 -10.77 8.17
C ALA A 265 -6.28 -11.58 9.36
N THR A 266 -5.61 -11.50 10.52
CA THR A 266 -6.03 -12.24 11.72
C THR A 266 -5.46 -11.65 12.99
N GLU A 267 -6.09 -11.95 14.10
CA GLU A 267 -5.51 -11.71 15.42
C GLU A 267 -4.41 -12.74 15.70
N ALA A 268 -3.36 -12.28 16.36
CA ALA A 268 -2.19 -13.08 16.68
C ALA A 268 -1.65 -12.73 18.06
N MET A 269 -0.75 -13.57 18.56
CA MET A 269 0.01 -13.31 19.78
C MET A 269 1.48 -13.15 19.42
N TRP A 270 2.09 -12.03 19.82
CA TRP A 270 3.54 -11.86 19.74
C TRP A 270 4.21 -12.52 20.95
N THR A 271 5.11 -13.47 20.74
CA THR A 271 5.76 -14.23 21.84
C THR A 271 7.10 -13.67 22.28
N GLY A 272 7.57 -12.57 21.69
CA GLY A 272 8.96 -12.09 21.82
C GLY A 272 9.91 -12.64 20.75
N GLN A 273 9.51 -13.73 20.08
CA GLN A 273 10.33 -14.37 19.04
C GLN A 273 9.56 -14.63 17.74
N PHE A 274 8.28 -15.01 17.82
CA PHE A 274 7.45 -15.31 16.66
C PHE A 274 6.00 -14.87 16.87
N LEU A 275 5.24 -14.82 15.77
CA LEU A 275 3.80 -14.57 15.80
C LEU A 275 3.04 -15.89 15.80
N MET A 276 2.17 -16.08 16.78
CA MET A 276 1.17 -17.15 16.79
C MET A 276 -0.11 -16.64 16.14
N LEU A 277 -0.35 -17.02 14.89
CA LEU A 277 -1.54 -16.64 14.13
C LEU A 277 -2.78 -17.43 14.60
N GLY A 278 -3.97 -16.80 14.62
CA GLY A 278 -5.23 -17.48 14.91
C GLY A 278 -5.46 -17.78 16.39
N ALA A 279 -4.80 -17.05 17.30
CA ALA A 279 -4.92 -17.23 18.74
C ALA A 279 -6.22 -16.64 19.31
N THR A 280 -7.38 -17.14 18.87
CA THR A 280 -8.67 -16.98 19.56
C THR A 280 -9.59 -18.15 19.24
N GLU A 281 -9.39 -19.26 19.92
CA GLU A 281 -10.46 -20.15 20.38
C GLU A 281 -9.90 -20.92 21.59
N GLN A 282 -10.00 -20.31 22.78
CA GLN A 282 -10.13 -21.11 23.98
C GLN A 282 -11.51 -21.75 23.86
N ASP A 283 -11.54 -23.00 23.42
CA ASP A 283 -12.71 -23.85 23.45
C ASP A 283 -13.12 -24.04 24.92
N ASP A 284 -13.99 -23.14 25.40
CA ASP A 284 -14.64 -23.21 26.72
C ASP A 284 -15.75 -24.27 26.75
N SER A 285 -15.78 -25.21 25.80
CA SER A 285 -16.68 -26.37 25.88
C SER A 285 -16.25 -27.25 27.05
N PRO A 286 -17.09 -27.41 28.10
CA PRO A 286 -16.77 -28.32 29.19
C PRO A 286 -16.66 -29.73 28.61
N PRO A 287 -15.71 -30.56 29.08
CA PRO A 287 -15.54 -31.91 28.57
C PRO A 287 -16.85 -32.66 28.73
N CYS A 288 -17.47 -33.04 27.61
CA CYS A 288 -18.62 -33.91 27.59
C CYS A 288 -18.30 -35.15 28.44
N ARG A 289 -18.98 -35.28 29.58
CA ARG A 289 -18.92 -36.49 30.40
C ARG A 289 -19.46 -37.64 29.56
N VAL A 290 -18.57 -38.53 29.13
CA VAL A 290 -18.97 -39.83 28.60
C VAL A 290 -19.35 -40.69 29.80
N GLY A 291 -20.64 -41.05 29.86
CA GLY A 291 -21.16 -42.13 30.71
C GLY A 291 -21.19 -43.43 29.94
#